data_AF-A0A3D1PK37-F1
#
_entry.id   AF-A0A3D1PK37-F1
#
_cell.length_a   1.000
_cell.length_b   1.000
_cell.length_c   1.000
_cell.angle_alpha   90.00
_cell.angle_beta   90.00
_cell.angle_gamma   90.00
#
_symmetry.space_group_name_H-M   'P 1'
#
loop_
_entity.id
_entity.type
_entity.pdbx_description
1 polymer ?
#
loop_
_entity_poly.entity_id
_entity_poly.type
_entity_poly.pdbx_seq_one_letter_code
_entity_poly.pdbx_strand_id
1 'polypeptide(L)'
;MSETFVTSGTIAAIATAIVPQQGSVGIVRVSGTEALAIAHSLFHAPGRQVWESHRILYGYIHHPQTKQLVDEALLLIMQAPRSYTREDVVEFHCHGGIMAVQQVLQLCLEGGARLAQPGEFTL
;
A
#
# COMPACT_ATOMS: atom_id res chain seq x y z
N MET A 1 -23.28 6.44 25.19
CA MET A 1 -22.41 5.26 25.08
C MET A 1 -21.28 5.67 24.16
N SER A 2 -20.14 6.04 24.73
CA SER A 2 -18.94 6.42 23.97
C SER A 2 -18.44 5.19 23.23
N GLU A 3 -18.59 5.16 21.91
CA GLU A 3 -17.87 4.23 21.05
C GLU A 3 -16.38 4.48 21.24
N THR A 4 -15.72 3.57 21.96
CA THR A 4 -14.28 3.49 21.99
C THR A 4 -13.85 3.11 20.57
N PHE A 5 -13.50 4.09 19.74
CA PHE A 5 -12.88 3.84 18.44
C PHE A 5 -11.59 3.08 18.68
N VAL A 6 -11.64 1.77 18.49
CA VAL A 6 -10.42 0.97 18.45
C VAL A 6 -9.74 1.30 17.12
N THR A 7 -8.90 2.33 17.14
CA THR A 7 -7.95 2.72 16.09
C THR A 7 -6.81 1.70 15.97
N SER A 8 -7.12 0.41 16.07
CA SER A 8 -6.12 -0.64 16.11
C SER A 8 -6.17 -1.44 14.81
N GLY A 9 -5.05 -1.46 14.10
CA GLY A 9 -4.84 -2.27 12.91
C GLY A 9 -4.29 -1.46 11.74
N THR A 10 -3.53 -2.14 10.89
CA THR A 10 -2.99 -1.56 9.67
C THR A 10 -4.10 -1.38 8.64
N ILE A 11 -4.20 -0.20 8.05
CA ILE A 11 -5.25 0.18 7.10
C ILE A 11 -4.72 0.30 5.68
N ALA A 12 -5.54 -0.03 4.68
CA ALA A 12 -5.22 0.14 3.28
C ALA A 12 -6.38 0.77 2.49
N ALA A 13 -6.08 1.59 1.48
CA ALA A 13 -7.07 2.09 0.53
C ALA A 13 -6.43 2.54 -0.80
N ILE A 14 -7.24 2.67 -1.84
CA ILE A 14 -6.87 3.38 -3.06
C ILE A 14 -6.88 4.89 -2.77
N ALA A 15 -5.72 5.53 -2.95
CA ALA A 15 -5.47 6.92 -2.57
C ALA A 15 -5.67 7.94 -3.71
N THR A 16 -5.83 7.46 -4.95
CA THR A 16 -6.02 8.28 -6.15
C THR A 16 -7.41 8.07 -6.75
N ALA A 17 -7.93 9.07 -7.46
CA ALA A 17 -9.10 8.87 -8.30
C ALA A 17 -8.79 7.84 -9.41
N ILE A 18 -9.68 6.87 -9.61
CA ILE A 18 -9.56 5.84 -10.63
C ILE A 18 -10.75 5.96 -11.57
N VAL A 19 -10.47 6.18 -12.85
CA VAL A 19 -11.48 6.30 -13.91
C VAL A 19 -11.16 5.25 -14.97
N PRO A 20 -12.14 4.44 -15.42
CA PRO A 20 -11.89 3.41 -16.43
C PRO A 20 -11.23 4.00 -17.69
N GLN A 21 -10.16 3.36 -18.15
CA GLN A 21 -9.39 3.74 -19.35
C GLN A 21 -8.73 5.13 -19.27
N GLN A 22 -8.61 5.70 -18.07
CA GLN A 22 -7.93 6.97 -17.83
C GLN A 22 -6.95 6.84 -16.64
N GLY A 23 -5.92 7.67 -16.64
CA GLY A 23 -4.92 7.71 -15.56
C GLY A 23 -3.75 6.74 -15.79
N SER A 24 -2.54 7.28 -15.74
CA SER A 24 -1.31 6.50 -15.95
C SER A 24 -0.90 5.75 -14.69
N VAL A 25 -1.16 6.31 -13.51
CA VAL A 25 -0.74 5.78 -12.21
C VAL A 25 -1.90 5.79 -11.23
N GLY A 26 -2.01 4.72 -10.44
CA GLY A 26 -2.94 4.61 -9.32
C GLY A 26 -2.20 4.20 -8.05
N ILE A 27 -2.56 4.79 -6.92
CA ILE A 27 -1.85 4.58 -5.65
C ILE A 27 -2.71 3.75 -4.71
N VAL A 28 -2.14 2.67 -4.16
CA VAL A 28 -2.67 1.98 -2.98
C VAL A 28 -1.79 2.34 -1.79
N ARG A 29 -2.38 2.99 -0.78
CA ARG A 29 -1.69 3.39 0.44
C ARG A 29 -2.00 2.43 1.58
N VAL A 30 -0.98 2.07 2.34
CA VAL A 30 -1.10 1.26 3.56
C VAL A 30 -0.45 2.02 4.73
N SER A 31 -1.12 2.11 5.87
CA SER A 31 -0.62 2.78 7.10
C SER A 31 -0.82 1.89 8.31
N GLY A 32 0.19 1.78 9.17
CA GLY A 32 0.15 1.04 10.43
C GLY A 32 1.38 0.17 10.65
N THR A 33 1.43 -0.52 11.79
CA THR A 33 2.61 -1.30 12.22
C THR A 33 3.01 -2.43 11.26
N GLU A 34 2.07 -2.93 10.47
CA GLU A 34 2.32 -4.02 9.51
C GLU A 34 2.58 -3.51 8.08
N ALA A 35 2.58 -2.19 7.85
CA ALA A 35 2.68 -1.61 6.51
C ALA A 35 3.96 -2.08 5.77
N LEU A 36 5.12 -2.05 6.44
CA LEU A 36 6.37 -2.54 5.86
C LEU A 36 6.37 -4.06 5.67
N ALA A 37 5.82 -4.83 6.60
CA ALA A 37 5.75 -6.28 6.50
C ALA A 37 4.91 -6.72 5.29
N ILE A 38 3.76 -6.07 5.09
CA ILE A 38 2.92 -6.25 3.90
C ILE A 38 3.71 -5.92 2.64
N ALA A 39 4.39 -4.77 2.58
CA ALA A 39 5.21 -4.40 1.43
C ALA A 39 6.30 -5.43 1.12
N HIS A 40 7.02 -5.93 2.13
CA HIS A 40 8.04 -6.97 1.95
C HIS A 40 7.48 -8.29 1.42
N SER A 41 6.24 -8.64 1.79
CA SER A 41 5.61 -9.89 1.33
C SER A 41 5.15 -9.81 -0.13
N LEU A 42 4.79 -8.61 -0.60
CA LEU A 42 4.17 -8.39 -1.91
C LEU A 42 5.16 -7.88 -2.96
N PHE A 43 6.16 -7.09 -2.58
CA PHE A 43 7.00 -6.34 -3.51
C PHE A 43 8.38 -6.97 -3.69
N HIS A 44 8.70 -7.31 -4.93
CA HIS A 44 10.03 -7.76 -5.34
C HIS A 44 10.79 -6.62 -6.01
N ALA A 45 11.79 -6.08 -5.31
CA ALA A 45 12.72 -5.09 -5.84
C ALA A 45 13.94 -5.79 -6.47
N PRO A 46 14.16 -5.73 -7.80
CA PRO A 46 15.32 -6.35 -8.42
C PRO A 46 16.64 -5.69 -7.99
N GLY A 47 17.71 -6.49 -7.98
CA GLY A 47 19.04 -6.03 -7.59
C GLY A 47 19.18 -5.77 -6.08
N ARG A 48 20.10 -4.87 -5.71
CA ARG A 48 20.32 -4.44 -4.33
C ARG A 48 19.79 -3.02 -4.14
N GLN A 49 18.48 -2.91 -3.97
CA GLN A 49 17.83 -1.64 -3.61
C GLN A 49 17.70 -1.53 -2.09
N VAL A 50 17.90 -0.34 -1.56
CA VAL A 50 17.89 -0.08 -0.11
C VAL A 50 16.47 0.24 0.35
N TRP A 51 15.95 -0.54 1.29
CA TRP A 51 14.63 -0.35 1.91
C TRP A 51 14.70 0.63 3.08
N GLU A 52 14.88 1.91 2.76
CA GLU A 52 14.94 3.01 3.73
C GLU A 52 13.72 3.94 3.60
N SER A 53 13.41 4.64 4.70
CA SER A 53 12.40 5.69 4.68
C SER A 53 12.73 6.81 3.67
N HIS A 54 11.69 7.34 3.04
CA HIS A 54 11.72 8.35 1.97
C HIS A 54 12.51 7.91 0.73
N ARG A 55 12.54 6.60 0.45
CA ARG A 55 13.07 6.05 -0.79
C ARG A 55 11.94 5.52 -1.68
N ILE A 56 12.17 5.66 -2.98
CA ILE A 56 11.36 5.03 -4.02
C ILE A 56 12.14 3.81 -4.50
N LEU A 57 11.46 2.66 -4.53
CA LEU A 57 11.97 1.43 -5.09
C LEU A 57 11.21 1.14 -6.39
N TYR A 58 11.93 0.62 -7.37
CA TYR A 58 11.34 0.05 -8.58
C TYR A 58 11.24 -1.47 -8.42
N GLY A 59 10.19 -2.09 -8.96
CA GLY A 59 10.04 -3.53 -8.91
C GLY A 59 8.67 -4.03 -9.31
N TYR A 60 8.31 -5.17 -8.76
CA TYR A 60 7.17 -5.95 -9.19
C TYR A 60 6.35 -6.42 -8.01
N ILE A 61 5.03 -6.25 -8.07
CA ILE A 61 4.10 -6.77 -7.09
C ILE A 61 3.71 -8.19 -7.51
N HIS A 62 3.89 -9.14 -6.61
CA HIS A 62 3.54 -10.54 -6.82
C HIS A 62 2.57 -11.03 -5.76
N HIS A 63 1.69 -11.95 -6.15
CA HIS A 63 0.89 -12.69 -5.20
C HIS A 63 1.81 -13.56 -4.32
N PRO A 64 1.71 -13.49 -2.97
CA PRO A 64 2.72 -14.07 -2.09
C PRO A 64 2.80 -15.61 -2.17
N GLN A 65 1.66 -16.28 -2.38
CA GLN A 65 1.55 -17.73 -2.50
C GLN A 65 1.78 -18.23 -3.94
N THR A 66 1.06 -17.70 -4.93
CA THR A 66 1.11 -18.22 -6.31
C THR A 66 2.32 -17.70 -7.10
N LYS A 67 2.98 -16.64 -6.62
CA LYS A 67 4.06 -15.92 -7.32
C LYS A 67 3.62 -15.31 -8.65
N GLN A 68 2.32 -15.21 -8.92
CA GLN A 68 1.80 -14.53 -10.09
C GLN A 68 2.17 -13.05 -10.05
N LEU A 69 2.69 -12.53 -11.16
CA LEU A 69 2.91 -11.09 -11.35
C LEU A 69 1.57 -10.37 -11.41
N VAL A 70 1.40 -9.37 -10.55
CA VAL A 70 0.21 -8.50 -10.52
C VAL A 70 0.47 -7.20 -11.24
N ASP A 71 1.60 -6.54 -10.95
CA ASP A 71 1.97 -5.31 -11.60
C ASP A 71 3.49 -5.03 -11.55
N GLU A 72 3.96 -4.23 -12.51
CA GLU A 72 5.25 -3.54 -12.44
C GLU A 72 5.00 -2.14 -11.87
N ALA A 73 5.63 -1.81 -10.74
CA ALA A 73 5.22 -0.67 -9.93
C ALA A 73 6.42 0.02 -9.25
N LEU A 74 6.15 1.21 -8.70
CA LEU A 74 7.04 1.84 -7.72
C LEU A 74 6.50 1.62 -6.31
N LEU A 75 7.40 1.51 -5.33
CA LEU A 75 7.08 1.46 -3.92
C LEU A 75 7.71 2.65 -3.20
N LEU A 76 6.90 3.45 -2.51
CA LEU A 76 7.38 4.51 -1.62
C LEU A 76 7.28 4.07 -0.17
N ILE A 77 8.35 4.22 0.59
CA ILE A 77 8.42 3.87 2.01
C ILE A 77 8.52 5.14 2.85
N MET A 78 7.69 5.30 3.86
CA MET A 78 7.71 6.43 4.80
C MET A 78 7.54 5.89 6.24
N GLN A 79 8.65 5.63 6.93
CA GLN A 79 8.62 5.13 8.30
C GLN A 79 8.26 6.23 9.31
N ALA A 80 7.61 5.82 10.40
CA ALA A 80 7.27 6.67 11.53
C ALA A 80 8.51 7.39 12.11
N PRO A 81 8.35 8.58 12.71
CA PRO A 81 7.12 9.39 12.76
C PRO A 81 6.99 10.33 11.54
N ARG A 82 7.80 10.15 10.49
CA ARG A 82 7.90 11.07 9.35
C ARG A 82 7.05 10.56 8.19
N SER A 83 5.74 10.55 8.41
CA SER A 83 4.74 10.14 7.43
C SER A 83 3.47 10.96 7.61
N TYR A 84 2.49 10.79 6.71
CA TYR A 84 1.22 11.50 6.76
C TYR A 84 0.41 11.19 8.04
N THR A 85 0.36 9.92 8.43
CA THR A 85 -0.38 9.41 9.59
C THR A 85 0.45 9.36 10.88
N ARG A 86 1.76 9.67 10.81
CA ARG A 86 2.77 9.44 11.86
C ARG A 86 3.08 7.97 12.15
N GLU A 87 2.45 7.04 11.45
CA GLU A 87 2.78 5.61 11.50
C GLU A 87 3.75 5.23 10.37
N ASP A 88 4.11 3.96 10.28
CA ASP A 88 4.73 3.45 9.06
C ASP A 88 3.72 3.49 7.92
N VAL A 89 4.11 4.09 6.80
CA VAL A 89 3.31 4.19 5.59
C VAL A 89 4.10 3.63 4.41
N VAL A 90 3.43 2.82 3.60
CA VAL A 90 3.92 2.41 2.28
C VAL A 90 2.88 2.76 1.22
N GLU A 91 3.35 3.10 0.03
CA GLU A 91 2.49 3.34 -1.12
C GLU A 91 2.95 2.52 -2.31
N PHE A 92 2.04 1.77 -2.89
CA PHE A 92 2.23 1.07 -4.17
C PHE A 92 1.71 1.95 -5.29
N HIS A 93 2.62 2.43 -6.13
CA HIS A 93 2.34 3.26 -7.29
C HIS A 93 2.24 2.34 -8.51
N CYS A 94 1.03 1.89 -8.77
CA CYS A 94 0.66 0.90 -9.78
C CYS A 94 0.30 1.60 -11.10
N HIS A 95 0.16 0.83 -12.17
CA HIS A 95 -0.52 1.33 -13.37
C HIS A 95 -1.96 1.78 -13.02
N GLY A 96 -2.41 2.89 -13.61
CA GLY A 96 -3.68 3.53 -13.27
C GLY A 96 -4.95 2.77 -13.67
N GLY A 97 -4.82 1.57 -14.25
CA GLY A 97 -5.96 0.71 -14.58
C GLY A 97 -6.65 0.18 -13.31
N ILE A 98 -7.99 0.21 -13.32
CA ILE A 98 -8.82 -0.23 -12.17
C ILE A 98 -8.48 -1.64 -11.67
N MET A 99 -8.11 -2.54 -12.57
CA MET A 99 -7.75 -3.92 -12.23
C MET A 99 -6.45 -4.02 -11.43
N ALA A 100 -5.45 -3.18 -11.73
CA ALA A 100 -4.15 -3.24 -11.04
C ALA A 100 -4.30 -2.78 -9.58
N VAL A 101 -4.86 -1.59 -9.36
CA VAL A 101 -5.07 -1.04 -8.02
C VAL A 101 -6.02 -1.87 -7.16
N GLN A 102 -7.06 -2.49 -7.75
CA GLN A 102 -7.97 -3.37 -7.00
C GLN A 102 -7.28 -4.67 -6.57
N GLN A 103 -6.49 -5.29 -7.46
CA GLN A 103 -5.73 -6.49 -7.09
C GLN A 103 -4.69 -6.20 -6.01
N VAL A 104 -3.98 -5.07 -6.10
CA VAL A 104 -2.98 -4.69 -5.09
C VAL A 104 -3.66 -4.37 -3.75
N LEU A 105 -4.79 -3.66 -3.75
CA LEU A 105 -5.57 -3.44 -2.52
C LEU A 105 -5.99 -4.79 -1.91
N GLN A 106 -6.52 -5.71 -2.71
CA GLN A 106 -6.95 -7.02 -2.25
C GLN A 106 -5.79 -7.81 -1.61
N LEU A 107 -4.61 -7.80 -2.23
CA LEU A 107 -3.41 -8.42 -1.65
C LEU A 107 -2.99 -7.79 -0.32
N CYS A 108 -3.14 -6.46 -0.15
CA CYS A 108 -2.88 -5.80 1.12
C CYS A 108 -3.86 -6.28 2.20
N LEU A 109 -5.14 -6.44 1.85
CA LEU A 109 -6.16 -6.94 2.78
C LEU A 109 -5.90 -8.39 3.20
N GLU A 110 -5.52 -9.25 2.24
CA GLU A 110 -5.12 -10.63 2.51
C GLU A 110 -3.83 -10.72 3.33
N GLY A 111 -2.96 -9.72 3.22
CA GLY A 111 -1.75 -9.54 4.03
C GLY A 111 -2.02 -9.05 5.47
N GLY A 112 -3.28 -8.86 5.85
CA GLY A 112 -3.67 -8.49 7.21
C GLY A 112 -4.02 -7.00 7.40
N ALA A 113 -3.96 -6.18 6.35
CA ALA A 113 -4.56 -4.86 6.42
C ALA A 113 -6.10 -4.96 6.44
N ARG A 114 -6.77 -3.96 6.99
CA ARG A 114 -8.21 -3.76 6.78
C ARG A 114 -8.45 -2.58 5.84
N LEU A 115 -9.63 -2.52 5.26
CA LEU A 115 -10.02 -1.37 4.45
C LEU A 115 -10.14 -0.13 5.35
N ALA A 116 -9.55 0.97 4.94
CA ALA A 116 -9.65 2.23 5.67
C ALA A 116 -11.07 2.81 5.59
N GLN A 117 -11.54 3.40 6.69
CA GLN A 117 -12.78 4.17 6.73
C GLN A 117 -12.59 5.55 6.05
N PRO A 118 -13.69 6.20 5.60
CA PRO A 118 -13.61 7.56 5.07
C PRO A 118 -12.94 8.53 6.06
N GLY A 119 -11.89 9.21 5.61
CA GLY A 119 -11.13 10.16 6.43
C GLY A 119 -10.13 9.55 7.41
N GLU A 120 -10.02 8.22 7.51
CA GLU A 120 -9.25 7.57 8.58
C GLU A 120 -7.73 7.87 8.54
N PHE A 121 -7.16 8.08 7.36
CA PHE A 121 -5.76 8.52 7.24
C PHE A 121 -5.50 9.94 7.79
N THR A 122 -6.54 10.68 8.20
CA THR A 122 -6.45 12.08 8.66
C THR A 122 -6.96 12.30 10.08
N LEU A 123 -7.38 11.24 10.77
CA LEU A 123 -7.93 11.29 12.14
C LEU A 123 -6.85 11.46 13.21
#